data_AF-A0A4P7L5V4-F1
#
_entry.id   AF-A0A4P7L5V4-F1
#
_cell.length_a   1.000
_cell.length_b   1.000
_cell.length_c   1.000
_cell.angle_alpha   90.00
_cell.angle_beta   90.00
_cell.angle_gamma   90.00
#
_symmetry.space_group_name_H-M   'P 1'
#
loop_
_entity.id
_entity.type
_entity.pdbx_description
1 polymer ?
#
loop_
_entity_poly.entity_id
_entity_poly.type
_entity_poly.pdbx_seq_one_letter_code
_entity_poly.pdbx_strand_id
1 'polypeptide(L)' 'MDRVTEYRGFDIHVDLHMSAKDMFDVWFQVEGPMRPPGVAAFGKRIKVFGGPYSRRWAYLVAELAGRAAVDVVLGPDE' A
#
# COMPACT_ATOMS: atom_id res chain seq x y z
N MET A 1 -2.36 -6.37 -9.81
CA MET A 1 -1.09 -6.09 -9.10
C MET A 1 -0.15 -5.52 -10.11
N ASP A 2 0.00 -4.19 -10.08
CA ASP A 2 0.73 -3.45 -11.10
C ASP A 2 2.17 -3.14 -10.68
N ARG A 3 2.43 -3.15 -9.36
CA ARG A 3 3.76 -2.97 -8.80
C ARG A 3 3.86 -3.63 -7.42
N VAL A 4 5.03 -4.17 -7.12
CA VAL A 4 5.38 -4.67 -5.78
C VAL A 4 6.70 -4.01 -5.37
N THR A 5 6.78 -3.59 -4.12
CA THR A 5 8.00 -3.04 -3.51
C THR A 5 8.21 -3.65 -2.14
N GLU A 6 9.46 -3.99 -1.81
CA GLU A 6 9.83 -4.49 -0.50
C GLU A 6 10.10 -3.33 0.48
N TYR A 7 9.72 -3.51 1.74
CA TYR A 7 10.06 -2.63 2.86
C TYR A 7 10.10 -3.40 4.20
N ARG A 8 11.28 -3.42 4.85
CA ARG A 8 11.52 -4.05 6.17
C ARG A 8 11.11 -5.53 6.24
N GLY A 9 11.30 -6.28 5.16
CA GLY A 9 10.92 -7.69 5.02
C GLY A 9 9.45 -7.93 4.66
N PHE A 10 8.72 -6.87 4.29
CA PHE A 10 7.32 -6.93 3.85
C PHE A 10 7.18 -6.49 2.40
N ASP A 11 6.34 -7.19 1.65
CA ASP A 11 5.95 -6.82 0.30
C ASP A 11 4.74 -5.88 0.34
N ILE A 12 4.88 -4.72 -0.29
CA ILE A 12 3.81 -3.76 -0.51
C ILE A 12 3.37 -3.91 -1.96
N HIS A 13 2.18 -4.46 -2.14
CA HIS A 13 1.54 -4.61 -3.43
C HIS A 13 0.69 -3.37 -3.71
N VAL A 14 0.82 -2.82 -4.91
CA VAL A 14 0.03 -1.67 -5.37
C VAL A 14 -0.79 -2.08 -6.58
N ASP A 15 -2.05 -1.68 -6.55
CA ASP A 15 -2.98 -1.89 -7.65
C ASP A 15 -3.68 -0.59 -8.03
N LEU A 16 -3.63 -0.27 -9.32
CA LEU A 16 -4.30 0.87 -9.91
C LEU A 16 -5.58 0.44 -10.61
N HIS A 17 -6.63 1.24 -10.47
CA HIS A 17 -7.85 1.09 -11.26
C HIS A 17 -8.16 2.42 -11.91
N MET A 18 -8.16 2.45 -13.25
CA MET A 18 -8.43 3.67 -14.00
C MET A 18 -9.91 4.07 -13.79
N SER A 19 -10.12 5.26 -13.23
CA SER A 19 -11.46 5.81 -12.95
C SER A 19 -11.87 6.88 -13.98
N ALA A 20 -10.88 7.61 -14.50
CA ALA A 20 -11.00 8.55 -15.61
C ALA A 20 -9.69 8.58 -16.41
N LYS A 21 -9.65 9.32 -17.52
CA LYS A 21 -8.45 9.43 -18.36
C LYS A 21 -7.25 9.86 -17.53
N ASP A 22 -6.23 8.99 -17.49
CA ASP A 22 -4.97 9.18 -16.75
C ASP A 22 -5.11 9.38 -15.23
N MET A 23 -6.28 9.03 -14.67
CA MET A 23 -6.61 9.17 -13.25
C MET A 23 -7.01 7.81 -12.66
N PHE A 24 -6.42 7.46 -11.53
CA PHE A 24 -6.48 6.12 -10.95
C PHE A 24 -6.95 6.16 -9.50
N ASP A 25 -7.98 5.38 -9.19
CA ASP A 25 -8.14 4.91 -7.82
C ASP A 25 -7.02 3.91 -7.52
N VAL A 26 -6.52 3.90 -6.28
CA VAL A 26 -5.41 3.04 -5.89
C VAL A 26 -5.69 2.28 -4.62
N TRP A 27 -5.22 1.04 -4.59
CA TRP A 27 -5.21 0.17 -3.44
C TRP A 27 -3.79 -0.27 -3.12
N PHE A 28 -3.55 -0.56 -1.85
CA PHE A 28 -2.35 -1.26 -1.42
C PHE A 28 -2.71 -2.50 -0.58
N GLN A 29 -1.78 -3.44 -0.51
CA GLN A 29 -1.85 -4.62 0.36
C GLN A 29 -0.45 -4.89 0.89
N VAL A 30 -0.34 -5.23 2.17
CA VAL A 30 0.93 -5.63 2.79
C VAL A 30 0.93 -7.14 3.01
N GLU A 31 2.00 -7.80 2.54
CA GLU A 31 2.28 -9.21 2.79
C GLU A 31 3.66 -9.36 3.44
N GLY A 32 3.84 -10.40 4.25
CA GLY A 32 5.13 -10.66 4.89
C GLY A 32 5.07 -11.77 5.92
N PRO A 33 6.16 -11.97 6.67
CA PRO A 33 6.37 -13.16 7.50
C PRO A 33 5.44 -13.24 8.72
N MET A 34 4.83 -12.12 9.11
CA MET A 34 3.87 -12.07 10.22
C MET A 34 2.62 -11.27 9.87
N ARG A 35 1.49 -11.66 10.47
CA ARG A 35 0.20 -10.97 10.36
C ARG A 35 -0.33 -10.68 11.76
N PRO A 36 0.11 -9.58 12.39
CA PRO A 36 -0.32 -9.25 13.75
C PRO A 36 -1.85 -9.08 13.79
N PRO A 37 -2.54 -9.64 14.80
CA PRO A 37 -3.97 -9.46 14.95
C PRO A 37 -4.29 -7.97 15.18
N GLY A 38 -5.33 -7.47 14.51
CA GLY A 38 -5.80 -6.08 14.65
C GLY A 38 -5.32 -5.11 13.58
N VAL A 39 -4.42 -5.51 12.67
CA VAL A 39 -3.90 -4.61 11.62
C VAL A 39 -4.47 -4.99 10.26
N ALA A 40 -5.46 -4.22 9.82
CA ALA A 40 -6.25 -4.53 8.63
C ALA A 40 -5.45 -4.53 7.32
N ALA A 41 -4.26 -3.91 7.27
CA ALA A 41 -3.43 -3.82 6.06
C ALA A 41 -2.73 -5.12 5.68
N PHE A 42 -2.62 -6.08 6.60
CA PHE A 42 -1.93 -7.34 6.36
C PHE A 42 -2.87 -8.36 5.70
N GLY A 43 -2.54 -8.74 4.47
CA GLY A 43 -3.30 -9.74 3.69
C GLY A 43 -4.68 -9.28 3.22
N LYS A 44 -5.04 -8.00 3.41
CA LYS A 44 -6.24 -7.39 2.80
C LYS A 44 -5.84 -6.18 1.98
N ARG A 45 -6.59 -5.99 0.90
CA ARG A 45 -6.44 -4.87 -0.02
C ARG A 45 -7.21 -3.66 0.51
N ILE A 46 -6.51 -2.55 0.72
CA ILE A 46 -7.06 -1.30 1.28
C ILE A 46 -7.08 -0.22 0.20
N LYS A 47 -8.24 0.42 0.01
CA LYS A 47 -8.35 1.59 -0.88
C LYS A 47 -7.68 2.79 -0.23
N VAL A 48 -6.81 3.47 -0.95
CA VAL A 48 -6.24 4.75 -0.53
C VAL A 48 -7.28 5.86 -0.78
N PHE A 49 -7.58 6.62 0.27
CA PHE A 49 -8.54 7.74 0.21
C PHE A 49 -7.97 8.94 -0.55
N GLY A 50 -8.82 9.89 -0.95
CA GLY A 50 -8.39 11.17 -1.54
C GLY A 50 -8.07 11.14 -3.04
N GLY A 51 -8.27 10.00 -3.70
CA GLY A 51 -8.15 9.87 -5.15
C GLY A 51 -9.38 10.37 -5.93
N PRO A 52 -9.38 10.18 -7.26
CA PRO A 52 -8.34 9.49 -8.02
C PRO A 52 -7.06 10.33 -8.19
N TYR A 53 -5.93 9.65 -8.39
CA TYR A 53 -4.60 10.25 -8.53
C TYR A 53 -4.05 10.08 -9.94
N SER A 54 -3.15 10.96 -10.38
CA SER A 54 -2.33 10.66 -11.57
C SER A 54 -1.42 9.46 -11.30
N ARG A 55 -1.04 8.70 -12.34
CA ARG A 55 -0.31 7.42 -12.20
C ARG A 55 0.88 7.47 -11.24
N ARG A 56 1.75 8.49 -11.37
CA ARG A 56 2.94 8.64 -10.52
C ARG A 56 2.58 8.87 -9.05
N TRP A 57 1.57 9.70 -8.79
CA TRP A 57 1.05 9.95 -7.44
C TRP A 57 0.37 8.71 -6.87
N ALA A 58 -0.39 7.98 -7.69
CA ALA A 58 -1.09 6.78 -7.26
C ALA A 58 -0.10 5.73 -6.71
N TYR A 59 0.99 5.47 -7.43
CA TYR A 59 2.05 4.57 -6.94
C TYR A 59 2.72 5.12 -5.66
N LEU A 60 3.08 6.40 -5.63
CA LEU A 60 3.78 6.99 -4.50
C LEU A 60 2.95 6.92 -3.20
N VAL A 61 1.69 7.37 -3.23
CA VAL A 61 0.85 7.43 -2.03
C VAL A 61 0.54 6.02 -1.52
N ALA A 62 0.33 5.05 -2.41
CA ALA A 62 0.10 3.67 -2.02
C ALA A 62 1.34 3.01 -1.40
N GLU A 63 2.52 3.24 -1.98
CA GLU A 63 3.78 2.77 -1.42
C GLU A 63 4.02 3.38 -0.02
N LEU A 64 3.83 4.68 0.15
CA LEU A 64 3.98 5.36 1.44
C LEU A 64 2.95 4.88 2.48
N ALA A 65 1.70 4.66 2.09
CA ALA A 65 0.67 4.13 2.98
C ALA A 65 1.00 2.71 3.44
N GLY A 66 1.52 1.86 2.54
CA GLY A 66 2.00 0.52 2.88
C GLY A 66 3.16 0.55 3.87
N ARG A 67 4.16 1.42 3.65
CA ARG A 67 5.30 1.57 4.56
C ARG A 67 4.88 2.05 5.94
N ALA A 68 4.01 3.06 6.01
CA ALA A 68 3.48 3.55 7.27
C ALA A 68 2.71 2.45 8.03
N ALA A 69 1.97 1.58 7.33
CA ALA A 69 1.29 0.44 7.95
C ALA A 69 2.29 -0.60 8.51
N VAL A 70 3.40 -0.84 7.83
CA VAL A 70 4.50 -1.69 8.33
C VAL A 70 5.14 -1.09 9.57
N ASP A 71 5.42 0.22 9.56
CA ASP A 71 6.06 0.90 10.71
C ASP A 71 5.18 0.93 11.96
N VAL A 72 3.86 1.05 11.81
CA VAL A 72 2.92 0.93 12.94
C VAL A 72 3.01 -0.44 13.61
N VAL A 73 3.39 -1.47 12.84
CA VAL A 73 3.47 -2.85 13.34
C VAL A 73 4.82 -3.19 13.95
N LEU A 74 5.90 -2.82 13.27
CA LEU A 74 7.25 -3.11 13.74
C LEU A 74 7.70 -2.14 14.83
N GLY A 75 7.10 -0.95 14.88
CA GLY A 75 7.65 0.18 15.63
C GLY A 75 8.85 0.81 14.91
N PRO A 76 9.46 1.83 15.51
CA PRO A 76 10.66 2.47 14.95
C PRO A 76 11.78 1.43 14.77
N ASP A 77 12.50 1.52 13.64
CA ASP A 77 13.86 0.96 13.61
C ASP A 77 14.70 1.76 14.61
N GLU A 78 15.41 1.04 15.50
CA GLU A 78 16.31 1.63 16.49
C GLU A 78 17.47 2.39 15.82
#